data_AF-A0A0F7TRD2-F1
#
_entry.id   AF-A0A0F7TRD2-F1
#
_cell.length_a   1.000
_cell.length_b   1.000
_cell.length_c   1.000
_cell.angle_alpha   90.00
_cell.angle_beta   90.00
_cell.angle_gamma   90.00
#
_symmetry.space_group_name_H-M   'P 1'
#
loop_
_entity.id
_entity.type
_entity.pdbx_description
1 polymer ?
#
loop_
_entity_poly.entity_id
_entity_poly.type
_entity_poly.pdbx_seq_one_letter_code
_entity_poly.pdbx_strand_id
1 'polypeptide(L)'
;MAQSNDLTTYIPPFAKPLAPYVKPRQEALHIRQRVPETRPVEAADRQEPGADLRDYLQLLRDRQRHTKLQVFQYYLEELRAKEADGSKDMEIEEDSSHQQILLLPEGPDANVPGHNGAEIDLEDLVHKLERAVVRARARLDQEKHLFEKIKVQHASRNDASPDEVTPAVKARALQRTRDELVQWVEERLFSEGDPDESLIQDLPPEEIEEAQRLLEQQKTQISTQYALYLQARRDLLGAASRACQPVVVTSKPPPRQTYRNEMISEEVPAPDPLDVLSYTNETLIPLSKCQKALALQKTYLTGLLAKEKSTTLRALHRLSDESHLLPEYPILARQPRFKHAVAALNPRHAPKSTDRPQPDEVVELAEAWAFASDAAATSEREYVQQKVLLGTEVAQDARKLLGDVYGTLNQDLNEVLRGGTEQDPDVSDIWASEARSTRGTGMGLSGGSRLEKRLKGPWSGLNGRVGIE
;
A
#
# COMPACT_ATOMS: atom_id res chain seq x y z
N MET A 1 54.48 -77.15 -16.30
CA MET A 1 53.22 -77.91 -16.16
C MET A 1 52.42 -77.35 -15.00
N ALA A 2 51.32 -76.67 -15.28
CA ALA A 2 50.12 -76.59 -14.43
C ALA A 2 49.09 -75.82 -15.26
N GLN A 3 48.03 -76.53 -15.66
CA GLN A 3 47.03 -76.13 -16.63
C GLN A 3 46.08 -75.08 -16.04
N SER A 4 45.85 -74.02 -16.81
CA SER A 4 44.73 -73.09 -16.66
C SER A 4 43.44 -73.81 -17.02
N ASN A 5 42.65 -74.18 -16.02
CA ASN A 5 41.30 -74.70 -16.22
C ASN A 5 40.30 -73.54 -16.27
N ASP A 6 40.14 -72.95 -17.45
CA ASP A 6 39.02 -72.06 -17.75
C ASP A 6 37.77 -72.90 -18.01
N LEU A 7 36.97 -73.14 -16.96
CA LEU A 7 35.62 -73.67 -17.10
C LEU A 7 34.68 -72.55 -17.57
N THR A 8 34.63 -72.31 -18.88
CA THR A 8 33.60 -71.47 -19.49
C THR A 8 32.22 -72.10 -19.25
N THR A 9 31.51 -71.56 -18.27
CA THR A 9 30.17 -72.03 -17.87
C THR A 9 29.16 -71.56 -18.91
N TYR A 10 28.56 -72.51 -19.64
CA TYR A 10 27.51 -72.26 -20.63
C TYR A 10 26.25 -71.70 -19.94
N ILE A 11 25.94 -70.43 -20.17
CA ILE A 11 24.73 -69.77 -19.66
C ILE A 11 23.66 -69.79 -20.77
N PRO A 12 22.48 -70.39 -20.53
CA PRO A 12 21.42 -70.45 -21.54
C PRO A 12 20.89 -69.05 -21.92
N PRO A 13 20.43 -68.84 -23.16
CA PRO A 13 20.15 -67.52 -23.71
C PRO A 13 19.09 -66.72 -22.95
N PHE A 14 18.13 -67.38 -22.31
CA PHE A 14 17.11 -66.73 -21.48
C PHE A 14 17.66 -66.16 -20.16
N ALA A 15 18.82 -66.64 -19.70
CA ALA A 15 19.44 -66.25 -18.42
C ALA A 15 20.59 -65.21 -18.59
N LYS A 16 20.89 -64.80 -19.82
CA LYS A 16 21.87 -63.73 -20.12
C LYS A 16 21.60 -62.40 -19.40
N PRO A 17 20.36 -61.90 -19.25
CA PRO A 17 20.13 -60.64 -18.51
C PRO A 17 20.36 -60.78 -16.99
N LEU A 18 20.45 -62.00 -16.45
CA LEU A 18 20.72 -62.27 -15.04
C LEU A 18 22.20 -62.55 -14.74
N ALA A 19 23.05 -62.64 -15.77
CA ALA A 19 24.48 -62.87 -15.64
C ALA A 19 25.23 -61.93 -14.66
N PRO A 20 24.94 -60.61 -14.58
CA PRO A 20 25.61 -59.74 -13.61
C PRO A 20 25.20 -59.99 -12.15
N TYR A 21 24.09 -60.70 -11.90
CA TYR A 21 23.60 -61.01 -10.55
C TYR A 21 23.93 -62.43 -10.09
N VAL A 22 24.33 -63.33 -11.00
CA VAL A 22 24.73 -64.71 -10.68
C VAL A 22 26.22 -64.80 -10.34
N LYS A 23 27.08 -64.01 -11.00
CA LYS A 23 28.53 -63.95 -10.74
C LYS A 23 28.89 -63.55 -9.30
N PRO A 24 28.29 -62.50 -8.70
CA PRO A 24 28.62 -62.09 -7.33
C PRO A 24 28.22 -63.14 -6.28
N ARG A 25 27.17 -63.92 -6.58
CA ARG A 25 26.63 -64.94 -5.67
C ARG A 25 27.51 -66.18 -5.60
N GLN A 26 28.16 -66.53 -6.71
CA GLN A 26 29.15 -67.63 -6.77
C GLN A 26 30.52 -67.19 -6.22
N GLU A 27 30.94 -65.94 -6.47
CA GLU A 27 32.12 -65.36 -5.84
C GLU A 27 32.00 -65.28 -4.31
N ALA A 28 30.82 -64.93 -3.78
CA ALA A 28 30.55 -64.93 -2.34
C ALA A 28 30.65 -66.32 -1.69
N LEU A 29 30.34 -67.40 -2.43
CA LEU A 29 30.50 -68.77 -1.94
C LEU A 29 31.98 -69.20 -1.95
N HIS A 30 32.75 -68.79 -2.95
CA HIS A 30 34.20 -69.05 -2.97
C HIS A 30 34.97 -68.26 -1.91
N ILE A 31 34.53 -67.05 -1.57
CA ILE A 31 35.13 -66.26 -0.48
C ILE A 31 34.83 -66.89 0.88
N ARG A 32 33.62 -67.45 1.09
CA ARG A 32 33.28 -68.22 2.31
C ARG A 32 34.12 -69.48 2.49
N GLN A 33 34.56 -70.13 1.41
CA GLN A 33 35.41 -71.33 1.48
C GLN A 33 36.90 -71.01 1.64
N ARG A 34 37.31 -69.74 1.52
CA ARG A 34 38.73 -69.30 1.57
C ARG A 34 39.13 -68.55 2.84
N VAL A 35 38.27 -68.44 3.86
CA VAL A 35 38.67 -67.88 5.15
C VAL A 35 39.17 -69.01 6.06
N PRO A 36 40.50 -69.19 6.24
CA PRO A 36 41.00 -70.10 7.26
C PRO A 36 40.71 -69.54 8.66
N GLU A 37 40.26 -70.43 9.53
CA GLU A 37 40.09 -70.25 10.97
C GLU A 37 41.42 -69.82 11.63
N THR A 38 41.58 -68.55 12.01
CA THR A 38 42.70 -68.12 12.87
C THR A 38 42.33 -67.00 13.85
N ARG A 39 41.86 -67.42 15.05
CA ARG A 39 42.03 -66.85 16.42
C ARG A 39 41.44 -65.46 16.80
N PRO A 40 41.29 -65.15 18.12
CA PRO A 40 41.18 -66.01 19.29
C PRO A 40 39.84 -65.88 20.04
N VAL A 41 39.50 -66.94 20.76
CA VAL A 41 38.42 -67.03 21.75
C VAL A 41 38.79 -66.16 22.95
N GLU A 42 38.07 -65.05 23.17
CA GLU A 42 37.88 -64.44 24.49
C GLU A 42 36.70 -63.46 24.40
N ALA A 43 35.81 -63.53 25.38
CA ALA A 43 34.46 -62.95 25.43
C ALA A 43 33.39 -63.65 24.57
N ALA A 44 33.11 -64.91 24.90
CA ALA A 44 31.80 -65.51 24.65
C ALA A 44 30.75 -64.86 25.57
N ASP A 45 30.36 -63.61 25.27
CA ASP A 45 29.19 -62.98 25.90
C ASP A 45 27.99 -63.16 24.98
N ARG A 46 27.20 -64.21 25.28
CA ARG A 46 25.80 -64.42 24.89
C ARG A 46 25.43 -63.83 23.51
N GLN A 47 25.87 -64.50 22.45
CA GLN A 47 25.43 -64.20 21.10
C GLN A 47 23.92 -64.49 20.97
N GLU A 48 23.11 -63.44 21.11
CA GLU A 48 21.71 -63.46 20.67
C GLU A 48 21.71 -63.85 19.17
N PRO A 49 21.00 -64.91 18.76
CA PRO A 49 20.90 -65.33 17.35
C PRO A 49 20.17 -64.24 16.56
N GLY A 50 20.92 -63.22 16.13
CA GLY A 50 20.37 -61.96 15.64
C GLY A 50 21.33 -60.78 15.76
N ALA A 51 22.31 -60.82 16.68
CA ALA A 51 23.37 -59.81 16.76
C ALA A 51 24.22 -59.82 15.49
N ASP A 52 24.73 -60.99 15.09
CA ASP A 52 25.52 -61.15 13.86
C ASP A 52 24.76 -60.72 12.59
N LEU A 53 23.43 -60.91 12.56
CA LEU A 53 22.57 -60.48 11.45
C LEU A 53 22.37 -58.95 11.45
N ARG A 54 22.21 -58.33 12.63
CA ARG A 54 22.13 -56.86 12.77
C ARG A 54 23.44 -56.21 12.36
N ASP A 55 24.56 -56.78 12.73
CA ASP A 55 25.89 -56.30 12.36
C ASP A 55 26.13 -56.44 10.86
N TYR A 56 25.69 -57.56 10.25
CA TYR A 56 25.72 -57.74 8.80
C TYR A 56 24.85 -56.71 8.06
N LEU A 57 23.64 -56.42 8.55
CA LEU A 57 22.76 -55.40 7.96
C LEU A 57 23.33 -53.98 8.12
N GLN A 58 23.98 -53.68 9.24
CA GLN A 58 24.71 -52.43 9.44
C GLN A 58 25.86 -52.31 8.44
N LEU A 59 26.68 -53.35 8.31
CA LEU A 59 27.77 -53.39 7.33
C LEU A 59 27.25 -53.19 5.88
N LEU A 60 26.12 -53.79 5.54
CA LEU A 60 25.52 -53.63 4.20
C LEU A 60 25.02 -52.20 3.98
N ARG A 61 24.41 -51.58 4.99
CA ARG A 61 23.99 -50.17 4.95
C ARG A 61 25.19 -49.23 4.86
N ASP A 62 26.28 -49.53 5.54
CA ASP A 62 27.50 -48.74 5.50
C ASP A 62 28.25 -48.90 4.18
N ARG A 63 28.25 -50.08 3.58
CA ARG A 63 28.74 -50.28 2.20
C ARG A 63 27.93 -49.48 1.19
N GLN A 64 26.60 -49.46 1.31
CA GLN A 64 25.75 -48.63 0.45
C GLN A 64 25.98 -47.12 0.66
N ARG A 65 26.31 -46.69 1.88
CA ARG A 65 26.69 -45.30 2.14
C ARG A 65 28.05 -44.98 1.54
N HIS A 66 29.01 -45.89 1.66
CA HIS A 66 30.34 -45.72 1.11
C HIS A 66 30.32 -45.62 -0.42
N THR A 67 29.53 -46.45 -1.12
CA THR A 67 29.40 -46.33 -2.58
C THR A 67 28.78 -44.99 -2.99
N LYS A 68 27.77 -44.49 -2.25
CA LYS A 68 27.21 -43.15 -2.48
C LYS A 68 28.25 -42.05 -2.26
N LEU A 69 29.03 -42.14 -1.19
CA LEU A 69 30.11 -41.19 -0.91
C LEU A 69 31.21 -41.22 -1.97
N GLN A 70 31.58 -42.40 -2.48
CA GLN A 70 32.52 -42.53 -3.60
C GLN A 70 32.00 -41.85 -4.86
N VAL A 71 30.70 -41.95 -5.16
CA VAL A 71 30.08 -41.25 -6.29
C VAL A 71 30.12 -39.73 -6.08
N PHE A 72 29.81 -39.23 -4.88
CA PHE A 72 29.94 -37.82 -4.58
C PHE A 72 31.40 -37.35 -4.66
N GLN A 73 32.34 -38.15 -4.18
CA GLN A 73 33.77 -37.85 -4.29
C GLN A 73 34.21 -37.77 -5.75
N TYR A 74 33.78 -38.70 -6.59
CA TYR A 74 34.04 -38.66 -8.03
C TYR A 74 33.51 -37.37 -8.67
N TYR A 75 32.26 -36.99 -8.40
CA TYR A 75 31.71 -35.74 -8.94
C TYR A 75 32.36 -34.49 -8.37
N LEU A 76 32.81 -34.50 -7.11
CA LEU A 76 33.58 -33.39 -6.54
C LEU A 76 34.96 -33.28 -7.18
N GLU A 77 35.62 -34.40 -7.48
CA GLU A 77 36.88 -34.43 -8.20
C GLU A 77 36.68 -33.97 -9.66
N GLU A 78 35.59 -34.35 -10.31
CA GLU A 78 35.22 -33.89 -11.64
C GLU A 78 34.92 -32.38 -11.67
N LEU A 79 34.23 -31.85 -10.65
CA LEU A 79 33.98 -30.42 -10.52
C LEU A 79 35.28 -29.66 -10.23
N ARG A 80 36.17 -30.18 -9.38
CA ARG A 80 37.48 -29.59 -9.13
C ARG A 80 38.38 -29.60 -10.37
N ALA A 81 38.31 -30.65 -11.18
CA ALA A 81 39.01 -30.70 -12.47
C ALA A 81 38.44 -29.65 -13.44
N LYS A 82 37.12 -29.50 -13.51
CA LYS A 82 36.46 -28.45 -14.30
C LYS A 82 36.76 -27.03 -13.80
N GLU A 83 36.88 -26.83 -12.48
CA GLU A 83 37.32 -25.55 -11.89
C GLU A 83 38.79 -25.27 -12.19
N ALA A 84 39.67 -26.28 -12.18
CA ALA A 84 41.08 -26.13 -12.55
C ALA A 84 41.30 -25.90 -14.05
N ASP A 85 40.40 -26.41 -14.91
CA ASP A 85 40.39 -26.11 -16.34
C ASP A 85 39.78 -24.71 -16.60
N GLY A 86 38.78 -24.29 -15.81
CA GLY A 86 38.21 -22.94 -15.85
C GLY A 86 39.11 -21.85 -15.22
N SER A 87 40.04 -22.21 -14.34
CA SER A 87 40.96 -21.26 -13.70
C SER A 87 42.09 -20.79 -14.61
N LYS A 88 42.33 -21.46 -15.75
CA LYS A 88 43.33 -21.03 -16.73
C LYS A 88 42.84 -19.92 -17.67
N ASP A 89 41.53 -19.70 -17.76
CA ASP A 89 40.94 -18.62 -18.57
C ASP A 89 40.57 -17.38 -17.74
N MET A 90 40.78 -17.40 -16.42
CA MET A 90 40.45 -16.30 -15.50
C MET A 90 41.68 -15.56 -14.92
N GLU A 91 42.90 -15.89 -15.36
CA GLU A 91 44.10 -15.08 -15.09
C GLU A 91 44.24 -13.97 -16.15
N ILE A 92 43.29 -13.03 -16.16
CA ILE A 92 43.52 -11.69 -16.70
C ILE A 92 43.06 -10.71 -15.62
N GLU A 93 44.06 -10.14 -14.93
CA GLU A 93 44.02 -8.86 -14.20
C GLU A 93 43.24 -8.82 -12.87
N GLU A 94 43.70 -9.60 -11.88
CA GLU A 94 43.72 -9.12 -10.49
C GLU A 94 44.98 -8.27 -10.29
N ASP A 95 44.94 -6.99 -10.67
CA ASP A 95 45.77 -5.92 -10.06
C ASP A 95 45.47 -4.58 -10.74
N SER A 96 44.37 -3.93 -10.33
CA SER A 96 44.30 -2.47 -10.13
C SER A 96 42.85 -2.03 -9.86
N SER A 97 42.69 -1.21 -8.82
CA SER A 97 41.56 -0.29 -8.60
C SER A 97 40.25 -0.83 -8.00
N HIS A 98 40.34 -1.38 -6.78
CA HIS A 98 39.23 -1.48 -5.82
C HIS A 98 38.69 -0.11 -5.29
N GLN A 99 38.80 1.00 -6.04
CA GLN A 99 38.40 2.32 -5.54
C GLN A 99 37.58 3.22 -6.48
N GLN A 100 37.12 2.77 -7.65
CA GLN A 100 36.36 3.65 -8.55
C GLN A 100 35.15 2.98 -9.20
N ILE A 101 34.14 2.56 -8.42
CA ILE A 101 32.77 2.43 -8.94
C ILE A 101 31.81 2.95 -7.87
N LEU A 102 31.79 4.27 -7.74
CA LEU A 102 30.76 5.04 -7.03
C LEU A 102 29.95 5.90 -8.01
N LEU A 103 29.89 5.49 -9.28
CA LEU A 103 29.04 6.13 -10.27
C LEU A 103 28.12 5.07 -10.85
N LEU A 104 26.85 5.21 -10.48
CA LEU A 104 25.72 4.89 -11.33
C LEU A 104 25.90 5.63 -12.66
N PRO A 105 25.78 4.95 -13.80
CA PRO A 105 25.26 5.62 -14.99
C PRO A 105 23.85 5.12 -15.24
N GLU A 106 22.96 6.10 -15.25
CA GLU A 106 21.64 6.08 -15.86
C GLU A 106 21.65 5.43 -17.25
N GLY A 107 20.48 4.89 -17.61
CA GLY A 107 19.97 5.03 -18.97
C GLY A 107 20.57 4.13 -20.06
N PRO A 108 19.75 3.48 -20.90
CA PRO A 108 20.23 2.76 -22.07
C PRO A 108 20.58 3.75 -23.18
N ASP A 109 21.83 4.21 -23.22
CA ASP A 109 22.31 4.98 -24.35
C ASP A 109 22.55 4.08 -25.56
N ALA A 110 21.78 4.37 -26.59
CA ALA A 110 21.97 3.93 -27.95
C ALA A 110 23.38 4.32 -28.42
N ASN A 111 24.24 3.33 -28.68
CA ASN A 111 25.22 3.42 -29.75
C ASN A 111 25.60 2.04 -30.27
N VAL A 112 25.16 1.80 -31.50
CA VAL A 112 25.48 0.66 -32.35
C VAL A 112 26.93 0.80 -32.84
N PRO A 113 27.67 -0.31 -32.97
CA PRO A 113 28.31 -0.60 -34.25
C PRO A 113 27.79 -1.91 -34.81
N GLY A 114 27.39 -1.86 -36.08
CA GLY A 114 26.61 -2.89 -36.73
C GLY A 114 27.30 -4.26 -36.77
N HIS A 115 26.53 -5.28 -36.43
CA HIS A 115 26.63 -6.57 -37.10
C HIS A 115 25.22 -7.13 -37.32
N ASN A 116 24.86 -7.08 -38.59
CA ASN A 116 23.75 -7.72 -39.29
C ASN A 116 23.10 -8.94 -38.59
N GLY A 117 21.78 -8.84 -38.38
CA GLY A 117 20.85 -9.77 -39.02
C GLY A 117 20.83 -11.25 -38.59
N ALA A 118 21.34 -11.61 -37.42
CA ALA A 118 20.97 -12.86 -36.78
C ALA A 118 19.99 -12.53 -35.66
N GLU A 119 18.80 -13.12 -35.75
CA GLU A 119 17.88 -13.37 -34.64
C GLU A 119 18.71 -13.47 -33.35
N ILE A 120 18.60 -12.50 -32.43
CA ILE A 120 19.29 -12.56 -31.14
C ILE A 120 18.82 -13.88 -30.53
N ASP A 121 19.70 -14.87 -30.51
CA ASP A 121 19.38 -16.24 -30.14
C ASP A 121 18.64 -16.17 -28.80
N LEU A 122 17.41 -16.67 -28.77
CA LEU A 122 16.54 -16.54 -27.60
C LEU A 122 17.24 -17.16 -26.39
N GLU A 123 17.99 -18.23 -26.63
CA GLU A 123 18.95 -18.85 -25.74
C GLU A 123 20.00 -17.86 -25.19
N ASP A 124 20.62 -17.01 -26.02
CA ASP A 124 21.58 -15.99 -25.54
C ASP A 124 20.94 -14.94 -24.65
N LEU A 125 19.69 -14.54 -24.95
CA LEU A 125 18.93 -13.61 -24.10
C LEU A 125 18.55 -14.29 -22.77
N VAL A 126 18.13 -15.56 -22.83
CA VAL A 126 17.84 -16.38 -21.66
C VAL A 126 19.09 -16.56 -20.81
N HIS A 127 20.25 -16.86 -21.39
CA HIS A 127 21.51 -16.96 -20.66
C HIS A 127 21.94 -15.63 -20.04
N LYS A 128 21.73 -14.49 -20.72
CA LYS A 128 21.96 -13.15 -20.15
C LYS A 128 21.04 -12.88 -18.96
N LEU A 129 19.76 -13.27 -19.07
CA LEU A 129 18.77 -13.16 -18.00
C LEU A 129 19.10 -14.11 -16.84
N GLU A 130 19.43 -15.37 -17.09
CA GLU A 130 19.88 -16.34 -16.09
C GLU A 130 21.10 -15.79 -15.34
N ARG A 131 22.08 -15.27 -16.06
CA ARG A 131 23.28 -14.67 -15.46
C ARG A 131 22.97 -13.39 -14.69
N ALA A 132 21.96 -12.62 -15.09
CA ALA A 132 21.49 -11.45 -14.36
C ALA A 132 20.72 -11.84 -13.09
N VAL A 133 19.86 -12.87 -13.16
CA VAL A 133 19.11 -13.42 -12.04
C VAL A 133 20.04 -14.04 -11.00
N VAL A 134 21.06 -14.79 -11.43
CA VAL A 134 22.08 -15.33 -10.53
C VAL A 134 22.87 -14.20 -9.85
N ARG A 135 23.26 -13.16 -10.58
CA ARG A 135 23.93 -11.98 -10.01
C ARG A 135 23.03 -11.23 -9.01
N ALA A 136 21.75 -11.04 -9.33
CA ALA A 136 20.78 -10.40 -8.45
C ALA A 136 20.54 -11.23 -7.18
N ARG A 137 20.42 -12.55 -7.33
CA ARG A 137 20.26 -13.47 -6.19
C ARG A 137 21.49 -13.49 -5.29
N ALA A 138 22.70 -13.52 -5.86
CA ALA A 138 23.93 -13.42 -5.09
C ALA A 138 24.03 -12.10 -4.31
N ARG A 139 23.65 -10.97 -4.92
CA ARG A 139 23.58 -9.67 -4.22
C ARG A 139 22.58 -9.68 -3.08
N LEU A 140 21.39 -10.23 -3.33
CA LEU A 140 20.34 -10.36 -2.32
C LEU A 140 20.79 -11.24 -1.15
N ASP A 141 21.47 -12.35 -1.41
CA ASP A 141 21.99 -13.23 -0.36
C ASP A 141 23.13 -12.55 0.43
N GLN A 142 23.98 -11.75 -0.23
CA GLN A 142 24.99 -10.91 0.44
C GLN A 142 24.33 -9.85 1.34
N GLU A 143 23.32 -9.13 0.84
CA GLU A 143 22.57 -8.12 1.61
C GLU A 143 21.84 -8.74 2.80
N LYS A 144 21.20 -9.91 2.61
CA LYS A 144 20.57 -10.65 3.71
C LYS A 144 21.58 -11.03 4.79
N HIS A 145 22.75 -11.53 4.40
CA HIS A 145 23.78 -11.89 5.35
C HIS A 145 24.36 -10.67 6.08
N LEU A 146 24.51 -9.52 5.39
CA LEU A 146 24.87 -8.25 6.02
C LEU A 146 23.79 -7.77 6.99
N PHE A 147 22.52 -7.89 6.60
CA PHE A 147 21.37 -7.55 7.44
C PHE A 147 21.30 -8.44 8.68
N GLU A 148 21.48 -9.75 8.55
CA GLU A 148 21.52 -10.66 9.68
C GLU A 148 22.69 -10.34 10.62
N LYS A 149 23.88 -10.05 10.09
CA LYS A 149 25.02 -9.58 10.88
C LYS A 149 24.70 -8.29 11.66
N ILE A 150 24.10 -7.30 11.00
CA ILE A 150 23.67 -6.04 11.62
C ILE A 150 22.61 -6.32 12.68
N LYS A 151 21.65 -7.20 12.40
CA LYS A 151 20.60 -7.60 13.34
C LYS A 151 21.17 -8.31 14.56
N VAL A 152 22.14 -9.21 14.39
CA VAL A 152 22.84 -9.86 15.50
C VAL A 152 23.67 -8.85 16.29
N GLN A 153 24.32 -7.88 15.63
CA GLN A 153 25.02 -6.78 16.32
C GLN A 153 24.06 -5.87 17.10
N HIS A 154 22.87 -5.61 16.58
CA HIS A 154 21.82 -4.87 17.31
C HIS A 154 21.25 -5.69 18.46
N ALA A 155 21.06 -6.99 18.28
CA ALA A 155 20.61 -7.88 19.35
C ALA A 155 21.66 -7.96 20.47
N SER A 156 22.94 -8.17 20.14
CA SER A 156 24.02 -8.20 21.15
C SER A 156 24.30 -6.84 21.79
N ARG A 157 24.07 -5.73 21.07
CA ARG A 157 24.11 -4.37 21.63
C ARG A 157 22.94 -4.07 22.55
N ASN A 158 21.78 -4.69 22.33
CA ASN A 158 20.64 -4.60 23.22
C ASN A 158 20.76 -5.54 24.43
N ASP A 159 21.56 -6.62 24.34
CA ASP A 159 21.85 -7.53 25.45
C ASP A 159 22.94 -7.00 26.40
N ALA A 160 23.73 -6.00 25.98
CA ALA A 160 24.64 -5.25 26.85
C ALA A 160 23.85 -4.19 27.64
N SER A 161 23.22 -4.66 28.72
CA SER A 161 22.37 -3.97 29.70
C SER A 161 21.17 -3.17 29.14
N PRO A 162 19.94 -3.43 29.63
CA PRO A 162 18.82 -2.50 29.49
C PRO A 162 18.98 -1.29 30.44
N ASP A 163 20.19 -0.77 30.60
CA ASP A 163 20.42 0.44 31.38
C ASP A 163 20.16 1.64 30.49
N GLU A 164 18.98 2.21 30.68
CA GLU A 164 18.60 3.59 30.40
C GLU A 164 19.32 4.22 29.20
N VAL A 165 18.81 3.95 27.99
CA VAL A 165 18.94 4.95 26.92
C VAL A 165 18.37 6.24 27.52
N THR A 166 19.27 7.13 27.93
CA THR A 166 18.91 8.36 28.63
C THR A 166 17.79 9.04 27.83
N PRO A 167 16.76 9.59 28.48
CA PRO A 167 15.64 10.22 27.79
C PRO A 167 16.10 11.32 26.81
N ALA A 168 17.28 11.91 27.05
CA ALA A 168 17.96 12.82 26.14
C ALA A 168 18.41 12.16 24.81
N VAL A 169 18.93 10.93 24.84
CA VAL A 169 19.29 10.19 23.63
C VAL A 169 18.04 9.75 22.87
N LYS A 170 16.97 9.35 23.58
CA LYS A 170 15.67 9.07 22.96
C LYS A 170 15.09 10.32 22.29
N ALA A 171 15.11 11.46 22.98
CA ALA A 171 14.64 12.73 22.43
C ALA A 171 15.45 13.15 21.19
N ARG A 172 16.78 13.01 21.21
CA ARG A 172 17.63 13.29 20.05
C ARG A 172 17.40 12.32 18.89
N ALA A 173 17.15 11.05 19.18
CA ALA A 173 16.79 10.07 18.14
C ALA A 173 15.44 10.42 17.51
N LEU A 174 14.44 10.77 18.32
CA LEU A 174 13.12 11.20 17.84
C LEU A 174 13.18 12.51 17.07
N GLN A 175 14.05 13.45 17.49
CA GLN A 175 14.33 14.68 16.75
C GLN A 175 14.95 14.37 15.39
N ARG A 176 15.97 13.49 15.33
CA ARG A 176 16.54 13.10 14.03
C ARG A 176 15.55 12.39 13.13
N THR A 177 14.74 11.47 13.66
CA THR A 177 13.69 10.84 12.85
C THR A 177 12.64 11.84 12.39
N ARG A 178 12.33 12.85 13.21
CA ARG A 178 11.45 13.95 12.80
C ARG A 178 12.10 14.75 11.70
N ASP A 179 13.35 15.15 11.85
CA ASP A 179 14.07 15.97 10.88
C ASP A 179 14.25 15.22 9.55
N GLU A 180 14.57 13.91 9.59
CA GLU A 180 14.62 13.04 8.39
C GLU A 180 13.25 12.87 7.74
N LEU A 181 12.17 12.75 8.51
CA LEU A 181 10.81 12.68 7.96
C LEU A 181 10.35 14.02 7.39
N VAL A 182 10.71 15.13 8.04
CA VAL A 182 10.44 16.49 7.55
C VAL A 182 11.21 16.71 6.26
N GLN A 183 12.50 16.38 6.23
CA GLN A 183 13.31 16.45 5.02
C GLN A 183 12.73 15.54 3.93
N TRP A 184 12.33 14.31 4.25
CA TRP A 184 11.74 13.41 3.25
C TRP A 184 10.39 13.94 2.75
N VAL A 185 9.57 14.53 3.62
CA VAL A 185 8.30 15.17 3.22
C VAL A 185 8.57 16.43 2.42
N GLU A 186 9.57 17.23 2.76
CA GLU A 186 9.99 18.40 1.99
C GLU A 186 10.55 18.00 0.63
N GLU A 187 11.38 16.97 0.54
CA GLU A 187 11.89 16.40 -0.71
C GLU A 187 10.76 15.80 -1.55
N ARG A 188 9.79 15.12 -0.92
CA ARG A 188 8.61 14.58 -1.61
C ARG A 188 7.66 15.68 -2.05
N LEU A 189 7.42 16.71 -1.24
CA LEU A 189 6.61 17.88 -1.60
C LEU A 189 7.33 18.75 -2.64
N PHE A 190 8.65 18.79 -2.66
CA PHE A 190 9.45 19.45 -3.69
C PHE A 190 9.43 18.64 -5.00
N SER A 191 9.47 17.31 -4.90
CA SER A 191 9.40 16.40 -6.05
C SER A 191 7.98 16.24 -6.63
N GLU A 192 6.94 16.34 -5.79
CA GLU A 192 5.52 16.24 -6.16
C GLU A 192 4.86 17.62 -6.35
N GLY A 193 5.49 18.68 -5.87
CA GLY A 193 5.04 20.07 -6.02
C GLY A 193 5.34 20.67 -7.39
N ASP A 194 6.21 20.05 -8.19
CA ASP A 194 6.59 20.54 -9.51
C ASP A 194 6.76 19.45 -10.59
N PRO A 195 5.77 18.57 -10.86
CA PRO A 195 5.77 17.84 -12.12
C PRO A 195 5.44 18.76 -13.32
N ASP A 196 4.90 19.96 -13.08
CA ASP A 196 4.38 20.83 -14.14
C ASP A 196 5.19 22.12 -14.40
N GLU A 197 5.89 22.76 -13.46
CA GLU A 197 6.71 23.97 -13.81
C GLU A 197 8.13 23.63 -14.25
N SER A 198 8.73 22.55 -13.74
CA SER A 198 10.13 22.20 -14.06
C SER A 198 10.30 21.55 -15.45
N LEU A 199 9.25 20.92 -15.99
CA LEU A 199 9.23 20.42 -17.38
C LEU A 199 8.83 21.49 -18.39
N ILE A 200 8.10 22.54 -18.00
CA ILE A 200 7.64 23.57 -18.94
C ILE A 200 8.73 24.61 -19.23
N GLN A 201 9.71 24.76 -18.36
CA GLN A 201 10.74 25.80 -18.52
C GLN A 201 11.90 25.41 -19.47
N ASP A 202 12.06 24.11 -19.77
CA ASP A 202 13.20 23.59 -20.56
C ASP A 202 12.84 22.98 -21.92
N LEU A 203 11.55 22.84 -22.29
CA LEU A 203 11.15 22.36 -23.63
C LEU A 203 10.91 23.51 -24.62
N PRO A 204 11.41 23.42 -25.87
CA PRO A 204 11.13 24.43 -26.89
C PRO A 204 9.61 24.52 -27.13
N PRO A 205 9.08 25.72 -27.43
CA PRO A 205 7.63 25.95 -27.56
C PRO A 205 6.96 25.06 -28.62
N GLU A 206 7.71 24.59 -29.61
CA GLU A 206 7.23 23.66 -30.64
C GLU A 206 6.88 22.27 -30.08
N GLU A 207 7.66 21.74 -29.14
CA GLU A 207 7.41 20.42 -28.52
C GLU A 207 6.19 20.45 -27.59
N ILE A 208 5.94 21.61 -26.95
CA ILE A 208 4.76 21.84 -26.11
C ILE A 208 3.49 21.86 -26.99
N GLU A 209 3.53 22.53 -28.14
CA GLU A 209 2.41 22.53 -29.09
C GLU A 209 2.14 21.13 -29.66
N GLU A 210 3.17 20.34 -29.94
CA GLU A 210 3.04 18.97 -30.42
C GLU A 210 2.45 18.05 -29.35
N ALA A 211 2.91 18.15 -28.10
CA ALA A 211 2.33 17.41 -26.98
C ALA A 211 0.84 17.76 -26.78
N GLN A 212 0.48 19.03 -26.88
CA GLN A 212 -0.92 19.48 -26.82
C GLN A 212 -1.75 18.90 -27.97
N ARG A 213 -1.24 18.91 -29.20
CA ARG A 213 -1.90 18.29 -30.37
C ARG A 213 -2.08 16.79 -30.17
N LEU A 214 -1.10 16.09 -29.61
CA LEU A 214 -1.19 14.65 -29.31
C LEU A 214 -2.24 14.38 -28.22
N LEU A 215 -2.31 15.21 -27.18
CA LEU A 215 -3.33 15.10 -26.14
C LEU A 215 -4.73 15.36 -26.69
N GLU A 216 -4.88 16.35 -27.58
CA GLU A 216 -6.15 16.61 -28.26
C GLU A 216 -6.56 15.44 -29.17
N GLN A 217 -5.60 14.85 -29.90
CA GLN A 217 -5.84 13.65 -30.69
C GLN A 217 -6.28 12.47 -29.82
N GLN A 218 -5.60 12.22 -28.69
CA GLN A 218 -6.00 11.16 -27.75
C GLN A 218 -7.39 11.44 -27.15
N LYS A 219 -7.68 12.69 -26.78
CA LYS A 219 -9.00 13.10 -26.27
C LYS A 219 -10.10 12.87 -27.30
N THR A 220 -9.87 13.24 -28.56
CA THR A 220 -10.83 12.99 -29.64
C THR A 220 -11.00 11.48 -29.86
N GLN A 221 -9.92 10.69 -29.86
CA GLN A 221 -9.98 9.23 -29.96
C GLN A 221 -10.81 8.61 -28.83
N ILE A 222 -10.57 9.00 -27.57
CA ILE A 222 -11.36 8.52 -26.42
C ILE A 222 -12.83 8.93 -26.56
N SER A 223 -13.11 10.17 -26.99
CA SER A 223 -14.48 10.63 -27.18
C SER A 223 -15.22 9.85 -28.27
N THR A 224 -14.55 9.49 -29.37
CA THR A 224 -15.14 8.68 -30.44
C THR A 224 -15.38 7.25 -29.98
N GLN A 225 -14.43 6.63 -29.28
CA GLN A 225 -14.59 5.29 -28.71
C GLN A 225 -15.74 5.26 -27.70
N TYR A 226 -15.85 6.29 -26.86
CA TYR A 226 -16.95 6.40 -25.90
C TYR A 226 -18.31 6.60 -26.59
N ALA A 227 -18.35 7.39 -27.68
CA ALA A 227 -19.57 7.56 -28.48
C ALA A 227 -20.00 6.23 -29.13
N LEU A 228 -19.06 5.46 -29.69
CA LEU A 228 -19.32 4.12 -30.23
C LEU A 228 -19.81 3.15 -29.15
N TYR A 229 -19.18 3.17 -27.97
CA TYR A 229 -19.63 2.39 -26.81
C TYR A 229 -21.07 2.74 -26.40
N LEU A 230 -21.41 4.03 -26.33
CA LEU A 230 -22.77 4.46 -26.02
C LEU A 230 -23.78 4.02 -27.07
N GLN A 231 -23.43 4.07 -28.36
CA GLN A 231 -24.27 3.57 -29.44
C GLN A 231 -24.50 2.06 -29.32
N ALA A 232 -23.43 1.26 -29.16
CA ALA A 232 -23.53 -0.19 -28.98
C ALA A 232 -24.37 -0.56 -27.75
N ARG A 233 -24.23 0.18 -26.64
CA ARG A 233 -25.06 -0.02 -25.44
C ARG A 233 -26.52 0.31 -25.66
N ARG A 234 -26.82 1.39 -26.41
CA ARG A 234 -28.21 1.73 -26.80
C ARG A 234 -28.80 0.66 -27.71
N ASP A 235 -28.03 0.14 -28.65
CA ASP A 235 -28.48 -0.92 -29.55
C ASP A 235 -28.73 -2.23 -28.80
N LEU A 236 -27.85 -2.59 -27.85
CA LEU A 236 -28.06 -3.73 -26.97
C LEU A 236 -29.33 -3.56 -26.13
N LEU A 237 -29.53 -2.41 -25.49
CA LEU A 237 -30.76 -2.12 -24.75
C LEU A 237 -31.99 -2.08 -25.67
N GLY A 238 -31.84 -1.66 -26.93
CA GLY A 238 -32.86 -1.72 -27.96
C GLY A 238 -33.21 -3.16 -28.35
N ALA A 239 -32.22 -4.03 -28.52
CA ALA A 239 -32.41 -5.45 -28.79
C ALA A 239 -33.03 -6.17 -27.58
N ALA A 240 -32.55 -5.88 -26.37
CA ALA A 240 -33.09 -6.43 -25.13
C ALA A 240 -34.53 -5.97 -24.90
N SER A 241 -34.85 -4.69 -25.13
CA SER A 241 -36.23 -4.20 -25.02
C SER A 241 -37.15 -4.80 -26.07
N ARG A 242 -36.67 -5.03 -27.31
CA ARG A 242 -37.42 -5.80 -28.32
C ARG A 242 -37.61 -7.27 -27.93
N ALA A 243 -36.62 -7.90 -27.33
CA ALA A 243 -36.71 -9.27 -26.84
C ALA A 243 -37.63 -9.40 -25.60
N CYS A 244 -37.71 -8.35 -24.79
CA CYS A 244 -38.57 -8.27 -23.61
C CYS A 244 -39.97 -7.69 -23.89
N GLN A 245 -40.26 -7.28 -25.13
CA GLN A 245 -41.62 -6.91 -25.50
C GLN A 245 -42.49 -8.17 -25.59
N PRO A 246 -43.65 -8.21 -24.91
CA PRO A 246 -44.55 -9.35 -24.98
C PRO A 246 -45.01 -9.50 -26.43
N VAL A 247 -44.69 -10.64 -27.05
CA VAL A 247 -45.23 -11.05 -28.35
C VAL A 247 -46.75 -10.95 -28.23
N VAL A 248 -47.37 -10.02 -28.95
CA VAL A 248 -48.82 -9.97 -29.11
C VAL A 248 -49.19 -11.23 -29.88
N VAL A 249 -49.50 -12.29 -29.14
CA VAL A 249 -50.08 -13.51 -29.66
C VAL A 249 -51.45 -13.13 -30.21
N THR A 250 -51.53 -12.88 -31.52
CA THR A 250 -52.82 -12.82 -32.20
C THR A 250 -53.48 -14.18 -32.02
N SER A 251 -54.61 -14.17 -31.31
CA SER A 251 -55.40 -15.35 -31.00
C SER A 251 -55.88 -16.06 -32.27
N LYS A 252 -55.24 -17.18 -32.58
CA LYS A 252 -55.88 -18.27 -33.30
C LYS A 252 -55.32 -19.58 -32.72
N PRO A 253 -56.13 -20.38 -32.03
CA PRO A 253 -55.62 -21.58 -31.37
C PRO A 253 -55.43 -22.70 -32.40
N PRO A 254 -54.22 -23.28 -32.55
CA PRO A 254 -54.09 -24.67 -32.91
C PRO A 254 -54.22 -25.54 -31.63
N PRO A 255 -54.58 -26.81 -31.76
CA PRO A 255 -55.14 -27.60 -30.69
C PRO A 255 -54.12 -27.88 -29.58
N ARG A 256 -54.64 -27.91 -28.35
CA ARG A 256 -53.95 -28.42 -27.17
C ARG A 256 -53.38 -29.81 -27.47
N GLN A 257 -52.07 -29.93 -27.59
CA GLN A 257 -51.40 -31.17 -27.26
C GLN A 257 -51.01 -31.06 -25.80
N THR A 258 -51.84 -31.70 -24.97
CA THR A 258 -51.42 -32.27 -23.69
C THR A 258 -49.99 -32.79 -23.83
N TYR A 259 -49.06 -32.17 -23.10
CA TYR A 259 -47.81 -32.81 -22.72
C TYR A 259 -48.21 -34.01 -21.86
N ARG A 260 -48.52 -35.12 -22.53
CA ARG A 260 -48.31 -36.43 -21.94
C ARG A 260 -46.83 -36.41 -21.58
N ASN A 261 -46.51 -36.64 -20.32
CA ASN A 261 -45.19 -37.09 -19.90
C ASN A 261 -44.91 -38.42 -20.60
N GLU A 262 -44.64 -38.37 -21.90
CA GLU A 262 -43.77 -39.33 -22.54
C GLU A 262 -42.38 -38.81 -22.21
N MET A 263 -41.79 -39.44 -21.18
CA MET A 263 -40.37 -39.74 -21.22
C MET A 263 -40.12 -40.41 -22.58
N ILE A 264 -39.94 -39.60 -23.62
CA ILE A 264 -39.10 -40.00 -24.72
C ILE A 264 -37.73 -40.01 -24.05
N SER A 265 -37.35 -41.19 -23.55
CA SER A 265 -35.96 -41.61 -23.58
C SER A 265 -35.56 -41.54 -25.04
N GLU A 266 -35.33 -40.33 -25.53
CA GLU A 266 -34.59 -40.13 -26.76
C GLU A 266 -33.19 -40.49 -26.31
N GLU A 267 -32.87 -41.76 -26.56
CA GLU A 267 -31.55 -42.32 -26.40
C GLU A 267 -30.66 -41.55 -27.37
N VAL A 268 -30.30 -40.33 -26.96
CA VAL A 268 -29.20 -39.58 -27.55
C VAL A 268 -28.04 -40.58 -27.53
N PRO A 269 -27.46 -40.93 -28.68
CA PRO A 269 -26.35 -41.88 -28.71
C PRO A 269 -25.35 -41.40 -27.68
N ALA A 270 -25.01 -42.28 -26.72
CA ALA A 270 -24.14 -41.92 -25.61
C ALA A 270 -22.97 -41.13 -26.19
N PRO A 271 -22.76 -39.87 -25.77
CA PRO A 271 -21.68 -39.07 -26.32
C PRO A 271 -20.40 -39.88 -26.18
N ASP A 272 -19.60 -39.91 -27.25
CA ASP A 272 -18.40 -40.74 -27.30
C ASP A 272 -17.61 -40.46 -26.01
N PRO A 273 -17.38 -41.47 -25.15
CA PRO A 273 -16.78 -41.24 -23.84
C PRO A 273 -15.43 -40.51 -23.93
N LEU A 274 -14.73 -40.62 -25.06
CA LEU A 274 -13.53 -39.81 -25.31
C LEU A 274 -13.81 -38.32 -25.48
N ASP A 275 -14.88 -37.93 -26.18
CA ASP A 275 -15.26 -36.52 -26.36
C ASP A 275 -15.75 -35.88 -25.04
N VAL A 276 -16.40 -36.68 -24.19
CA VAL A 276 -16.75 -36.24 -22.83
C VAL A 276 -15.50 -36.08 -21.97
N LEU A 277 -14.54 -37.00 -22.09
CA LEU A 277 -13.28 -36.93 -21.34
C LEU A 277 -12.39 -35.77 -21.80
N SER A 278 -12.33 -35.49 -23.11
CA SER A 278 -11.58 -34.34 -23.64
C SER A 278 -12.24 -33.02 -23.20
N TYR A 279 -13.56 -32.88 -23.34
CA TYR A 279 -14.28 -31.70 -22.89
C TYR A 279 -14.14 -31.47 -21.38
N THR A 280 -14.24 -32.52 -20.56
CA THR A 280 -14.07 -32.41 -19.11
C THR A 280 -12.64 -31.99 -18.75
N ASN A 281 -11.62 -32.51 -19.43
CA ASN A 281 -10.23 -32.17 -19.14
C ASN A 281 -9.85 -30.77 -19.65
N GLU A 282 -10.32 -30.37 -20.83
CA GLU A 282 -9.95 -29.11 -21.47
C GLU A 282 -10.77 -27.91 -20.99
N THR A 283 -12.04 -28.11 -20.65
CA THR A 283 -12.94 -26.99 -20.31
C THR A 283 -13.43 -27.06 -18.86
N LEU A 284 -13.97 -28.20 -18.43
CA LEU A 284 -14.63 -28.31 -17.12
C LEU A 284 -13.63 -28.24 -15.97
N ILE A 285 -12.50 -28.96 -16.06
CA ILE A 285 -11.47 -28.98 -15.01
C ILE A 285 -10.84 -27.58 -14.86
N PRO A 286 -10.35 -26.89 -15.91
CA PRO A 286 -9.84 -25.53 -15.81
C PRO A 286 -10.87 -24.54 -15.26
N LEU A 287 -12.12 -24.59 -15.75
CA LEU A 287 -13.18 -23.73 -15.21
C LEU A 287 -13.42 -23.98 -13.72
N SER A 288 -13.43 -25.25 -13.28
CA SER A 288 -13.57 -25.56 -11.85
C SER A 288 -12.38 -25.05 -11.02
N LYS A 289 -11.16 -25.07 -11.57
CA LYS A 289 -9.97 -24.49 -10.93
C LYS A 289 -10.07 -22.97 -10.83
N CYS A 290 -10.50 -22.30 -11.91
CA CYS A 290 -10.74 -20.86 -11.93
C CYS A 290 -11.85 -20.46 -10.94
N GLN A 291 -12.95 -21.22 -10.87
CA GLN A 291 -14.02 -21.00 -9.91
C GLN A 291 -13.52 -21.12 -8.48
N LYS A 292 -12.69 -22.13 -8.17
CA LYS A 292 -12.08 -22.29 -6.85
C LYS A 292 -11.13 -21.13 -6.53
N ALA A 293 -10.29 -20.73 -7.48
CA ALA A 293 -9.38 -19.59 -7.29
C ALA A 293 -10.15 -18.27 -7.05
N LEU A 294 -11.21 -18.01 -7.83
CA LEU A 294 -12.07 -16.84 -7.66
C LEU A 294 -12.81 -16.89 -6.32
N ALA A 295 -13.31 -18.06 -5.91
CA ALA A 295 -13.93 -18.22 -4.59
C ALA A 295 -12.93 -17.93 -3.47
N LEU A 296 -11.68 -18.39 -3.56
CA LEU A 296 -10.61 -18.07 -2.61
C LEU A 296 -10.26 -16.57 -2.60
N GLN A 297 -10.18 -15.93 -3.76
CA GLN A 297 -9.96 -14.48 -3.85
C GLN A 297 -11.12 -13.72 -3.24
N LYS A 298 -12.37 -14.13 -3.51
CA LYS A 298 -13.56 -13.52 -2.93
C LYS A 298 -13.53 -13.64 -1.41
N THR A 299 -13.26 -14.82 -0.85
CA THR A 299 -13.20 -14.97 0.61
C THR A 299 -12.07 -14.15 1.22
N TYR A 300 -10.88 -14.12 0.59
CA TYR A 300 -9.77 -13.28 1.01
C TYR A 300 -10.13 -11.79 1.03
N LEU A 301 -10.67 -11.26 -0.06
CA LEU A 301 -11.07 -9.85 -0.18
C LEU A 301 -12.20 -9.50 0.79
N THR A 302 -13.20 -10.37 0.95
CA THR A 302 -14.26 -10.15 1.95
C THR A 302 -13.72 -10.16 3.38
N GLY A 303 -12.73 -11.01 3.67
CA GLY A 303 -12.06 -11.06 4.97
C GLY A 303 -11.21 -9.81 5.22
N LEU A 304 -10.48 -9.31 4.22
CA LEU A 304 -9.73 -8.07 4.31
C LEU A 304 -10.67 -6.87 4.52
N LEU A 305 -11.71 -6.76 3.70
CA LEU A 305 -12.72 -5.71 3.82
C LEU A 305 -13.41 -5.74 5.19
N ALA A 306 -13.75 -6.92 5.72
CA ALA A 306 -14.34 -7.04 7.06
C ALA A 306 -13.36 -6.59 8.17
N LYS A 307 -12.07 -6.91 8.03
CA LYS A 307 -11.03 -6.42 8.96
C LYS A 307 -10.95 -4.90 8.90
N GLU A 308 -10.86 -4.32 7.70
CA GLU A 308 -10.82 -2.86 7.50
C GLU A 308 -12.08 -2.17 8.03
N LYS A 309 -13.28 -2.75 7.80
CA LYS A 309 -14.53 -2.24 8.40
C LYS A 309 -14.48 -2.27 9.92
N SER A 310 -13.98 -3.36 10.53
CA SER A 310 -13.89 -3.45 11.99
C SER A 310 -12.83 -2.52 12.61
N THR A 311 -11.70 -2.28 11.93
CA THR A 311 -10.66 -1.37 12.39
C THR A 311 -11.12 0.07 12.31
N THR A 312 -11.76 0.46 11.20
CA THR A 312 -12.35 1.80 11.03
C THR A 312 -13.47 2.07 12.03
N LEU A 313 -14.38 1.10 12.26
CA LEU A 313 -15.41 1.22 13.30
C LEU A 313 -14.80 1.39 14.68
N ARG A 314 -13.77 0.62 15.04
CA ARG A 314 -13.10 0.76 16.34
C ARG A 314 -12.45 2.14 16.49
N ALA A 315 -11.79 2.64 15.45
CA ALA A 315 -11.19 3.97 15.46
C ALA A 315 -12.26 5.07 15.61
N LEU A 316 -13.37 4.96 14.87
CA LEU A 316 -14.47 5.93 14.97
C LEU A 316 -15.19 5.88 16.32
N HIS A 317 -15.36 4.70 16.92
CA HIS A 317 -15.90 4.59 18.28
C HIS A 317 -14.97 5.21 19.32
N ARG A 318 -13.67 4.98 19.20
CA ARG A 318 -12.69 5.64 20.07
C ARG A 318 -12.75 7.16 19.92
N LEU A 319 -12.79 7.67 18.69
CA LEU A 319 -12.97 9.09 18.43
C LEU A 319 -14.29 9.61 19.00
N SER A 320 -15.37 8.82 18.92
CA SER A 320 -16.66 9.20 19.50
C SER A 320 -16.61 9.31 21.02
N ASP A 321 -15.87 8.42 21.70
CA ASP A 321 -15.70 8.45 23.15
C ASP A 321 -14.81 9.62 23.59
N GLU A 322 -13.79 9.96 22.78
CA GLU A 322 -12.89 11.10 23.02
C GLU A 322 -13.56 12.45 22.69
N SER A 323 -14.59 12.47 21.83
CA SER A 323 -15.30 13.68 21.44
C SER A 323 -16.56 13.94 22.25
N HIS A 324 -16.74 15.16 22.71
CA HIS A 324 -17.98 15.58 23.36
C HIS A 324 -19.02 16.16 22.38
N LEU A 325 -18.70 16.20 21.08
CA LEU A 325 -19.58 16.79 20.06
C LEU A 325 -20.83 15.94 19.78
N LEU A 326 -20.72 14.61 19.75
CA LEU A 326 -21.87 13.74 19.46
C LEU A 326 -22.92 13.73 20.59
N PRO A 327 -22.54 13.70 21.89
CA PRO A 327 -23.50 13.87 22.98
C PRO A 327 -24.18 15.25 22.99
N GLU A 328 -23.46 16.31 22.62
CA GLU A 328 -23.98 17.68 22.58
C GLU A 328 -24.96 17.89 21.42
N TYR A 329 -24.68 17.29 20.26
CA TYR A 329 -25.49 17.42 19.04
C TYR A 329 -25.96 16.06 18.49
N PRO A 330 -26.87 15.35 19.18
CA PRO A 330 -27.35 14.06 18.73
C PRO A 330 -28.37 14.20 17.60
N ILE A 331 -28.29 13.32 16.59
CA ILE A 331 -29.38 13.17 15.62
C ILE A 331 -30.59 12.57 16.32
N LEU A 332 -31.58 13.41 16.66
CA LEU A 332 -32.81 13.00 17.35
C LEU A 332 -33.55 11.89 16.60
N ALA A 333 -33.52 11.90 15.27
CA ALA A 333 -34.17 10.87 14.44
C ALA A 333 -33.62 9.45 14.63
N ARG A 334 -32.40 9.31 15.17
CA ARG A 334 -31.72 8.02 15.38
C ARG A 334 -31.83 7.49 16.80
N GLN A 335 -32.24 8.33 17.75
CA GLN A 335 -32.44 7.89 19.13
C GLN A 335 -33.61 6.90 19.24
N PRO A 336 -33.45 5.79 19.98
CA PRO A 336 -34.45 4.72 20.05
C PRO A 336 -35.83 5.21 20.53
N ARG A 337 -35.85 6.28 21.33
CA ARG A 337 -37.09 6.90 21.83
C ARG A 337 -37.89 7.62 20.73
N PHE A 338 -37.22 8.15 19.71
CA PHE A 338 -37.84 8.91 18.62
C PHE A 338 -37.97 8.12 17.32
N LYS A 339 -37.39 6.91 17.22
CA LYS A 339 -37.59 6.00 16.07
C LYS A 339 -39.07 5.76 15.76
N HIS A 340 -39.90 5.64 16.80
CA HIS A 340 -41.35 5.45 16.65
C HIS A 340 -42.10 6.73 16.21
N ALA A 341 -41.63 7.91 16.61
CA ALA A 341 -42.22 9.18 16.20
C ALA A 341 -41.86 9.55 14.76
N VAL A 342 -40.60 9.32 14.35
CA VAL A 342 -40.14 9.57 12.98
C VAL A 342 -40.76 8.59 11.98
N ALA A 343 -40.94 7.32 12.37
CA ALA A 343 -41.68 6.35 11.55
C ALA A 343 -43.15 6.73 11.36
N ALA A 344 -43.76 7.43 12.33
CA ALA A 344 -45.14 7.93 12.23
C ALA A 344 -45.26 9.17 11.33
N LEU A 345 -44.22 10.02 11.28
CA LEU A 345 -44.19 11.24 10.45
C LEU A 345 -43.87 10.96 8.98
N ASN A 346 -43.21 9.85 8.66
CA ASN A 346 -42.90 9.43 7.29
C ASN A 346 -43.63 8.13 6.89
N PRO A 347 -44.98 8.12 6.79
CA PRO A 347 -45.75 6.92 6.45
C PRO A 347 -45.54 6.44 5.00
N ARG A 348 -44.98 7.28 4.12
CA ARG A 348 -44.69 6.92 2.71
C ARG A 348 -43.39 6.14 2.50
N HIS A 349 -42.56 5.95 3.53
CA HIS A 349 -41.25 5.28 3.43
C HIS A 349 -40.99 4.25 4.53
N ALA A 350 -42.03 3.72 5.16
CA ALA A 350 -41.92 2.60 6.07
C ALA A 350 -42.40 1.28 5.45
N PRO A 351 -41.68 0.67 4.48
CA PRO A 351 -41.75 -0.77 4.38
C PRO A 351 -40.94 -1.35 5.55
N LYS A 352 -41.60 -2.21 6.33
CA LYS A 352 -40.90 -3.29 7.03
C LYS A 352 -40.28 -4.19 5.97
N SER A 353 -39.16 -3.78 5.39
CA SER A 353 -38.37 -4.62 4.50
C SER A 353 -37.06 -4.89 5.21
N THR A 354 -36.89 -6.14 5.62
CA THR A 354 -35.62 -6.80 5.95
C THR A 354 -34.63 -6.84 4.77
N ASP A 355 -34.78 -5.93 3.79
CA ASP A 355 -34.20 -5.98 2.45
C ASP A 355 -33.73 -4.60 1.96
N ARG A 356 -33.71 -3.58 2.83
CA ARG A 356 -32.81 -2.44 2.63
C ARG A 356 -31.47 -2.87 3.22
N PRO A 357 -30.35 -2.84 2.47
CA PRO A 357 -29.06 -3.09 3.08
C PRO A 357 -28.97 -2.12 4.25
N GLN A 358 -28.79 -2.66 5.47
CA GLN A 358 -28.45 -1.84 6.63
C GLN A 358 -27.37 -0.87 6.14
N PRO A 359 -27.58 0.45 6.20
CA PRO A 359 -26.52 1.37 5.86
C PRO A 359 -25.29 0.96 6.67
N ASP A 360 -24.13 0.87 6.01
CA ASP A 360 -22.91 0.45 6.67
C ASP A 360 -22.75 1.28 7.96
N GLU A 361 -22.54 0.62 9.10
CA GLU A 361 -22.46 1.27 10.43
C GLU A 361 -21.46 2.44 10.44
N VAL A 362 -20.41 2.33 9.62
CA VAL A 362 -19.41 3.38 9.38
C VAL A 362 -20.05 4.64 8.78
N VAL A 363 -20.91 4.47 7.78
CA VAL A 363 -21.62 5.56 7.12
C VAL A 363 -22.62 6.19 8.08
N GLU A 364 -23.34 5.39 8.87
CA GLU A 364 -24.23 5.93 9.89
C GLU A 364 -23.45 6.79 10.89
N LEU A 365 -22.33 6.30 11.41
CA LEU A 365 -21.52 7.06 12.36
C LEU A 365 -20.93 8.32 11.72
N ALA A 366 -20.44 8.25 10.48
CA ALA A 366 -19.92 9.41 9.75
C ALA A 366 -21.00 10.47 9.51
N GLU A 367 -22.23 10.07 9.17
CA GLU A 367 -23.36 11.01 9.02
C GLU A 367 -23.72 11.68 10.36
N ALA A 368 -23.60 10.97 11.48
CA ALA A 368 -23.80 11.56 12.81
C ALA A 368 -22.75 12.63 13.12
N TRP A 369 -21.50 12.37 12.78
CA TRP A 369 -20.41 13.32 12.91
C TRP A 369 -20.57 14.56 12.03
N ALA A 370 -20.90 14.36 10.74
CA ALA A 370 -21.14 15.47 9.83
C ALA A 370 -22.27 16.39 10.32
N PHE A 371 -23.37 15.79 10.82
CA PHE A 371 -24.46 16.54 11.42
C PHE A 371 -24.03 17.29 12.68
N ALA A 372 -23.33 16.61 13.60
CA ALA A 372 -22.88 17.23 14.85
C ALA A 372 -21.89 18.38 14.60
N SER A 373 -20.97 18.23 13.63
CA SER A 373 -20.04 19.29 13.26
C SER A 373 -20.74 20.50 12.64
N ASP A 374 -21.76 20.27 11.79
CA ASP A 374 -22.53 21.37 11.19
C ASP A 374 -23.37 22.08 12.28
N ALA A 375 -24.02 21.31 13.15
CA ALA A 375 -24.76 21.87 14.29
C ALA A 375 -23.85 22.67 15.24
N ALA A 376 -22.66 22.19 15.55
CA ALA A 376 -21.68 22.92 16.37
C ALA A 376 -21.19 24.20 15.66
N ALA A 377 -20.91 24.13 14.35
CA ALA A 377 -20.49 25.31 13.59
C ALA A 377 -21.58 26.39 13.54
N THR A 378 -22.84 25.99 13.39
CA THR A 378 -23.97 26.93 13.42
C THR A 378 -24.17 27.54 14.82
N SER A 379 -24.08 26.74 15.89
CA SER A 379 -24.25 27.24 17.26
C SER A 379 -23.12 28.18 17.68
N GLU A 380 -21.86 27.86 17.32
CA GLU A 380 -20.71 28.74 17.54
C GLU A 380 -20.87 30.05 16.76
N ARG A 381 -21.30 29.97 15.50
CA ARG A 381 -21.56 31.16 14.67
C ARG A 381 -22.65 32.05 15.28
N GLU A 382 -23.74 31.46 15.75
CA GLU A 382 -24.81 32.18 16.45
C GLU A 382 -24.31 32.83 17.74
N TYR A 383 -23.51 32.11 18.52
CA TYR A 383 -22.91 32.63 19.76
C TYR A 383 -21.98 33.82 19.48
N VAL A 384 -21.08 33.69 18.50
CA VAL A 384 -20.19 34.79 18.10
C VAL A 384 -21.00 35.98 17.60
N GLN A 385 -22.01 35.74 16.77
CA GLN A 385 -22.89 36.81 16.28
C GLN A 385 -23.59 37.53 17.45
N GLN A 386 -24.11 36.80 18.44
CA GLN A 386 -24.73 37.40 19.62
C GLN A 386 -23.72 38.24 20.42
N LYS A 387 -22.48 37.75 20.61
CA LYS A 387 -21.43 38.50 21.31
C LYS A 387 -20.97 39.74 20.55
N VAL A 388 -20.90 39.67 19.22
CA VAL A 388 -20.60 40.83 18.37
C VAL A 388 -21.71 41.87 18.50
N LEU A 389 -22.99 41.45 18.43
CA LEU A 389 -24.11 42.37 18.62
C LEU A 389 -24.05 43.08 19.98
N LEU A 390 -23.87 42.33 21.07
CA LEU A 390 -23.69 42.90 22.41
C LEU A 390 -22.48 43.84 22.47
N GLY A 391 -21.36 43.47 21.86
CA GLY A 391 -20.18 44.32 21.77
C GLY A 391 -20.45 45.61 21.02
N THR A 392 -21.21 45.57 19.92
CA THR A 392 -21.59 46.76 19.16
C THR A 392 -22.57 47.65 19.92
N GLU A 393 -23.52 47.08 20.66
CA GLU A 393 -24.45 47.83 21.51
C GLU A 393 -23.68 48.58 22.61
N VAL A 394 -22.80 47.88 23.33
CA VAL A 394 -21.96 48.48 24.38
C VAL A 394 -21.03 49.55 23.80
N ALA A 395 -20.43 49.31 22.62
CA ALA A 395 -19.59 50.30 21.96
C ALA A 395 -20.38 51.54 21.51
N GLN A 396 -21.61 51.37 21.03
CA GLN A 396 -22.50 52.48 20.69
C GLN A 396 -22.92 53.26 21.93
N ASP A 397 -23.24 52.59 23.03
CA ASP A 397 -23.62 53.25 24.28
C ASP A 397 -22.43 54.00 24.90
N ALA A 398 -21.23 53.41 24.89
CA ALA A 398 -20.01 54.11 25.27
C ALA A 398 -19.75 55.34 24.38
N ARG A 399 -19.98 55.23 23.06
CA ARG A 399 -19.86 56.36 22.14
C ARG A 399 -20.87 57.47 22.43
N LYS A 400 -22.12 57.12 22.77
CA LYS A 400 -23.15 58.09 23.18
C LYS A 400 -22.74 58.79 24.48
N LEU A 401 -22.34 58.03 25.50
CA LEU A 401 -21.88 58.57 26.79
C LEU A 401 -20.67 59.49 26.62
N LEU A 402 -19.69 59.12 25.79
CA LEU A 402 -18.58 60.00 25.45
C LEU A 402 -19.08 61.26 24.74
N GLY A 403 -20.02 61.14 23.80
CA GLY A 403 -20.66 62.28 23.15
C GLY A 403 -21.29 63.25 24.16
N ASP A 404 -22.01 62.72 25.15
CA ASP A 404 -22.63 63.52 26.21
C ASP A 404 -21.57 64.23 27.07
N VAL A 405 -20.52 63.52 27.50
CA VAL A 405 -19.40 64.10 28.27
C VAL A 405 -18.69 65.19 27.47
N TYR A 406 -18.33 64.91 26.21
CA TYR A 406 -17.71 65.90 25.32
C TYR A 406 -18.63 67.11 25.07
N GLY A 407 -19.94 66.88 24.98
CA GLY A 407 -20.96 67.93 24.94
C GLY A 407 -20.97 68.80 26.19
N THR A 408 -20.84 68.21 27.39
CA THR A 408 -20.69 69.00 28.63
C THR A 408 -19.38 69.79 28.69
N LEU A 409 -18.32 69.29 28.06
CA LEU A 409 -17.00 69.93 27.97
C LEU A 409 -16.90 70.94 26.80
N ASN A 410 -17.96 71.11 26.01
CA ASN A 410 -18.00 71.92 24.79
C ASN A 410 -16.91 71.53 23.75
N GLN A 411 -16.63 70.24 23.59
CA GLN A 411 -15.67 69.71 22.62
C GLN A 411 -16.40 68.79 21.62
N ASP A 412 -16.03 68.84 20.33
CA ASP A 412 -16.66 67.99 19.30
C ASP A 412 -15.97 66.63 19.22
N LEU A 413 -16.64 65.56 19.68
CA LEU A 413 -16.13 64.18 19.64
C LEU A 413 -15.71 63.74 18.22
N ASN A 414 -16.43 64.20 17.19
CA ASN A 414 -16.15 63.86 15.79
C ASN A 414 -14.90 64.58 15.23
N GLU A 415 -14.46 65.70 15.82
CA GLU A 415 -13.19 66.33 15.45
C GLU A 415 -12.00 65.59 16.05
N VAL A 416 -12.12 65.08 17.28
CA VAL A 416 -11.07 64.30 17.95
C VAL A 416 -10.88 62.93 17.28
N LEU A 417 -11.98 62.23 16.96
CA LEU A 417 -11.91 60.95 16.24
C LEU A 417 -11.39 61.10 14.80
N ARG A 418 -11.67 62.25 14.14
CA ARG A 418 -11.16 62.55 12.79
C ARG A 418 -9.70 63.03 12.82
N GLY A 419 -9.30 63.74 13.88
CA GLY A 419 -7.91 64.17 14.08
C GLY A 419 -6.92 63.02 14.31
N GLY A 420 -7.40 61.83 14.69
CA GLY A 420 -6.58 60.61 14.77
C GLY A 420 -6.48 59.82 13.46
N THR A 421 -7.26 60.16 12.43
CA THR A 421 -7.22 59.49 11.11
C THR A 421 -6.46 60.29 10.04
N GLU A 422 -6.21 61.58 10.29
CA GLU A 422 -5.41 62.44 9.42
C GLU A 422 -4.07 62.81 10.09
N GLN A 423 -3.20 61.82 10.35
CA GLN A 423 -1.75 62.02 10.44
C GLN A 423 -0.98 60.70 10.40
N ASP A 424 -0.10 60.62 9.39
CA ASP A 424 1.02 59.70 9.14
C ASP A 424 0.75 58.21 8.89
N PRO A 425 1.06 57.68 7.67
CA PRO A 425 1.00 56.25 7.35
C PRO A 425 2.12 55.42 8.00
N ASP A 426 2.94 56.01 8.88
CA ASP A 426 4.16 55.40 9.42
C ASP A 426 4.07 55.03 10.91
N VAL A 427 2.90 55.22 11.54
CA VAL A 427 2.68 54.80 12.93
C VAL A 427 1.98 53.45 12.94
N SER A 428 2.81 52.41 12.80
CA SER A 428 2.44 51.02 13.06
C SER A 428 1.69 50.88 14.39
N ASP A 429 0.64 50.05 14.38
CA ASP A 429 -0.14 49.60 15.54
C ASP A 429 0.59 49.73 16.89
N ILE A 430 0.06 50.63 17.72
CA ILE A 430 0.50 50.87 19.11
C ILE A 430 0.48 49.56 19.94
N TRP A 431 -0.33 48.57 19.56
CA TRP A 431 -0.41 47.27 20.20
C TRP A 431 0.75 46.32 19.86
N ALA A 432 1.56 46.62 18.84
CA ALA A 432 2.73 45.82 18.47
C ALA A 432 4.06 46.34 19.09
N SER A 433 4.06 47.55 19.66
CA SER A 433 5.28 48.24 20.09
C SER A 433 5.61 48.12 21.58
N GLU A 434 4.72 47.56 22.41
CA GLU A 434 4.96 47.41 23.86
C GLU A 434 6.06 46.37 24.22
N ALA A 435 6.52 45.56 23.25
CA ALA A 435 7.59 44.58 23.49
C ALA A 435 9.01 45.16 23.48
N ARG A 436 9.23 46.45 23.12
CA ARG A 436 10.57 47.05 23.14
C ARG A 436 10.54 48.48 23.66
N SER A 437 11.41 48.72 24.64
CA SER A 437 11.95 50.01 25.05
C SER A 437 11.24 50.73 26.20
N THR A 438 11.59 50.29 27.42
CA THR A 438 11.70 51.20 28.55
C THR A 438 12.94 52.08 28.39
N ARG A 439 12.77 53.32 27.90
CA ARG A 439 13.58 54.53 28.21
C ARG A 439 13.26 55.65 27.23
N GLY A 440 12.89 56.81 27.76
CA GLY A 440 12.96 58.06 27.00
C GLY A 440 11.88 59.08 27.34
N THR A 441 12.00 59.73 28.49
CA THR A 441 11.33 61.00 28.79
C THR A 441 11.82 62.08 27.82
N GLY A 442 10.91 62.75 27.10
CA GLY A 442 11.24 63.85 26.21
C GLY A 442 10.06 64.80 26.02
N MET A 443 10.12 65.93 26.73
CA MET A 443 9.18 67.05 26.67
C MET A 443 9.15 67.69 25.27
N GLY A 444 7.96 67.93 24.72
CA GLY A 444 7.75 68.68 23.49
C GLY A 444 6.54 69.60 23.61
N LEU A 445 6.79 70.86 23.99
CA LEU A 445 5.83 71.96 23.92
C LEU A 445 5.64 72.36 22.45
N SER A 446 4.41 72.32 21.94
CA SER A 446 4.06 73.02 20.70
C SER A 446 2.73 73.75 20.88
N GLY A 447 2.83 75.07 21.03
CA GLY A 447 1.71 75.99 21.04
C GLY A 447 1.27 76.31 19.61
N GLY A 448 -0.02 76.16 19.35
CA GLY A 448 -0.66 76.50 18.09
C GLY A 448 -2.03 77.12 18.34
N SER A 449 -2.16 78.37 17.91
CA SER A 449 -3.34 79.23 17.89
C SER A 449 -4.69 78.50 17.69
N ARG A 450 -5.56 78.52 18.70
CA ARG A 450 -7.00 78.23 18.54
C ARG A 450 -7.70 79.52 18.10
N LEU A 451 -8.00 79.60 16.80
CA LEU A 451 -9.12 80.41 16.31
C LEU A 451 -10.35 80.05 17.14
N GLU A 452 -10.99 81.07 17.73
CA GLU A 452 -12.18 80.94 18.58
C GLU A 452 -13.34 80.29 17.82
N LYS A 453 -13.37 78.96 17.80
CA LYS A 453 -14.57 78.21 17.43
C LYS A 453 -15.63 78.53 18.50
N ARG A 454 -16.80 79.00 18.05
CA ARG A 454 -17.94 79.29 18.93
C ARG A 454 -18.15 78.11 19.88
N LEU A 455 -17.90 78.34 21.17
CA LEU A 455 -18.23 77.39 22.22
C LEU A 455 -19.72 77.09 22.09
N LYS A 456 -20.07 75.84 21.79
CA LYS A 456 -21.46 75.38 21.74
C LYS A 456 -21.70 74.57 23.00
N GLY A 457 -22.74 74.95 23.76
CA GLY A 457 -23.18 74.23 24.95
C GLY A 457 -23.59 75.16 26.09
N PRO A 458 -24.15 74.61 27.19
CA PRO A 458 -24.73 75.37 28.30
C PRO A 458 -23.70 76.25 29.04
N TRP A 459 -22.40 75.98 28.90
CA TRP A 459 -21.31 76.76 29.50
C TRP A 459 -20.72 77.84 28.57
N SER A 460 -21.22 77.97 27.33
CA SER A 460 -20.72 78.93 26.34
C SER A 460 -20.90 80.40 26.73
N GLY A 461 -21.79 80.68 27.69
CA GLY A 461 -22.01 82.02 28.25
C GLY A 461 -21.05 82.40 29.39
N LEU A 462 -20.25 81.46 29.89
CA LEU A 462 -19.32 81.69 31.01
C LEU A 462 -17.92 82.09 30.50
N ASN A 463 -17.85 82.95 29.48
CA ASN A 463 -16.59 83.61 29.13
C ASN A 463 -16.42 84.75 30.12
N GLY A 464 -15.43 84.65 31.01
CA GLY A 464 -15.21 85.47 32.22
C GLY A 464 -15.05 86.98 32.07
N ARG A 465 -15.80 87.64 31.18
CA ARG A 465 -16.09 89.08 31.23
C ARG A 465 -17.30 89.31 32.16
N VAL A 466 -17.08 89.11 33.45
CA VAL A 466 -17.92 89.79 34.45
C VAL A 466 -17.53 91.27 34.36
N GLY A 467 -18.53 92.14 34.14
CA GLY A 467 -18.33 93.56 33.86
C GLY A 467 -17.45 94.24 34.90
N ILE A 468 -16.44 94.97 34.41
CA ILE A 468 -15.82 96.06 35.14
C ILE A 468 -16.65 97.28 34.76
N GLU A 469 -17.42 97.81 35.73
CA GLU A 469 -17.92 99.19 35.69
C GLU A 469 -16.76 100.18 35.84
#